data_AF-A0A812SA41-F1
#
_entry.id   AF-A0A812SA41-F1
#
_cell.length_a   1.000
_cell.length_b   1.000
_cell.length_c   1.000
_cell.angle_alpha   90.00
_cell.angle_beta   90.00
_cell.angle_gamma   90.00
#
_symmetry.space_group_name_H-M   'P 1'
#
loop_
_entity.id
_entity.type
_entity.pdbx_description
1 polymer ?
#
loop_
_entity_poly.entity_id
_entity_poly.type
_entity_poly.pdbx_seq_one_letter_code
_entity_poly.pdbx_strand_id
1 'polypeptide(L)'
;MLRTVAISLVLAADAAAAEAALPAPGPLSCSACLWAAKALRAALLEKMPKRVKAKQRRLLAEKALAGSGAADAGACAQRRFSKQVVLWVPPSGQSPPSYQDFNDVRGGNSHSLTSEHFQLLGTSEAAKGNLTELCATLLRTFQEELVDKAARHEGRMYGALTEHWLCFRKAQLCTAKEAPPGKDDDEEEDL
;
A
#
# COMPACT_ATOMS: atom_id res chain seq x y z
N MET A 1 51.44 -29.05 -29.57
CA MET A 1 50.56 -29.25 -28.39
C MET A 1 50.14 -27.87 -27.87
N LEU A 2 49.03 -27.32 -28.37
CA LEU A 2 48.45 -26.06 -27.89
C LEU A 2 47.15 -26.39 -27.15
N ARG A 3 47.11 -26.13 -25.85
CA ARG A 3 45.89 -26.17 -25.04
C ARG A 3 45.35 -24.75 -24.91
N THR A 4 44.32 -24.44 -25.68
CA THR A 4 43.50 -23.24 -25.50
C THR A 4 42.51 -23.52 -24.37
N VAL A 5 42.76 -22.96 -23.17
CA VAL A 5 41.82 -23.03 -22.04
C VAL A 5 40.87 -21.85 -22.14
N ALA A 6 39.61 -22.13 -22.44
CA ALA A 6 38.52 -21.16 -22.37
C ALA A 6 38.24 -20.83 -20.90
N ILE A 7 38.56 -19.59 -20.51
CA ILE A 7 38.20 -19.02 -19.22
C ILE A 7 36.77 -18.50 -19.36
N SER A 8 35.79 -19.35 -19.05
CA SER A 8 34.40 -18.95 -18.84
C SER A 8 34.29 -18.21 -17.51
N LEU A 9 34.47 -16.89 -17.53
CA LEU A 9 34.14 -16.03 -16.41
C LEU A 9 32.61 -15.89 -16.36
N VAL A 10 31.97 -16.79 -15.62
CA VAL A 10 30.57 -16.63 -15.19
C VAL A 10 30.56 -15.49 -14.18
N LEU A 11 30.28 -14.28 -14.66
CA LEU A 11 29.86 -13.17 -13.83
C LEU A 11 28.47 -13.53 -13.27
N ALA A 12 28.47 -14.22 -12.14
CA ALA A 12 27.35 -14.15 -11.21
C ALA A 12 27.25 -12.68 -10.78
N ALA A 13 26.42 -11.92 -11.49
CA ALA A 13 25.91 -10.67 -10.98
C ALA A 13 25.04 -11.05 -9.78
N ASP A 14 25.65 -11.06 -8.60
CA ASP A 14 24.96 -10.90 -7.33
C ASP A 14 24.26 -9.53 -7.37
N ALA A 15 23.12 -9.50 -8.06
CA ALA A 15 22.05 -8.59 -7.75
C ALA A 15 21.55 -9.02 -6.37
N ALA A 16 22.29 -8.63 -5.35
CA ALA A 16 21.75 -8.39 -4.04
C ALA A 16 20.62 -7.38 -4.25
N ALA A 17 19.44 -7.90 -4.58
CA ALA A 17 18.20 -7.20 -4.42
C ALA A 17 18.24 -6.75 -2.97
N ALA A 18 18.56 -5.47 -2.75
CA ALA A 18 18.31 -4.84 -1.48
C ALA A 18 16.82 -5.10 -1.23
N GLU A 19 16.55 -6.10 -0.39
CA GLU A 19 15.25 -6.35 0.16
C GLU A 19 14.90 -5.03 0.81
N ALA A 20 14.05 -4.24 0.15
CA ALA A 20 13.72 -2.92 0.64
C ALA A 20 13.00 -3.17 1.96
N ALA A 21 13.74 -3.01 3.05
CA ALA A 21 13.21 -3.19 4.38
C ALA A 21 12.04 -2.22 4.53
N LEU A 22 10.96 -2.70 5.14
CA LEU A 22 9.86 -1.81 5.49
C LEU A 22 10.40 -0.65 6.34
N PRO A 23 9.88 0.57 6.15
CA PRO A 23 10.31 1.70 6.97
C PRO A 23 9.99 1.43 8.43
N ALA A 24 10.71 2.09 9.33
CA ALA A 24 10.39 2.04 10.76
C ALA A 24 8.93 2.48 11.01
N PRO A 25 8.25 1.88 12.00
CA PRO A 25 6.90 2.29 12.36
C PRO A 25 6.87 3.75 12.81
N GLY A 26 5.77 4.43 12.47
CA GLY A 26 5.55 5.83 12.81
C GLY A 26 4.39 6.44 12.04
N PRO A 27 3.99 7.68 12.35
CA PRO A 27 2.77 8.27 11.81
C PRO A 27 2.75 8.39 10.28
N LEU A 28 3.90 8.70 9.68
CA LEU A 28 4.04 8.77 8.23
C LEU A 28 3.98 7.40 7.57
N SER A 29 4.70 6.41 8.07
CA SER A 29 4.67 5.05 7.53
C SER A 29 3.32 4.38 7.77
N CYS A 30 2.67 4.65 8.90
CA CYS A 30 1.31 4.22 9.19
C CYS A 30 0.32 4.82 8.19
N SER A 31 0.23 6.15 8.08
CA SER A 31 -0.70 6.79 7.14
C SER A 31 -0.45 6.35 5.69
N ALA A 32 0.81 6.17 5.30
CA ALA A 32 1.15 5.63 3.99
C ALA A 32 0.68 4.17 3.80
N CYS A 33 0.83 3.33 4.82
CA CYS A 33 0.33 1.96 4.79
C CYS A 33 -1.20 1.93 4.65
N LEU A 34 -1.93 2.82 5.36
CA LEU A 34 -3.39 2.90 5.24
C LEU A 34 -3.82 3.22 3.80
N TRP A 35 -3.11 4.14 3.12
CA TRP A 35 -3.34 4.44 1.72
C TRP A 35 -3.00 3.25 0.80
N ALA A 36 -1.90 2.55 1.07
CA ALA A 36 -1.52 1.35 0.32
C ALA A 36 -2.58 0.23 0.48
N ALA A 37 -3.05 -0.02 1.70
CA ALA A 37 -4.11 -1.00 1.98
C ALA A 37 -5.39 -0.70 1.17
N LYS A 38 -5.81 0.58 1.12
CA LYS A 38 -6.94 1.02 0.30
C LYS A 38 -6.71 0.78 -1.19
N ALA A 39 -5.51 1.06 -1.70
CA ALA A 39 -5.15 0.85 -3.11
C ALA A 39 -5.17 -0.65 -3.48
N LEU A 40 -4.58 -1.52 -2.65
CA LEU A 40 -4.58 -2.97 -2.84
C LEU A 40 -6.00 -3.53 -2.80
N ARG A 41 -6.82 -3.09 -1.84
CA ARG A 41 -8.25 -3.45 -1.75
C ARG A 41 -9.02 -3.03 -3.00
N ALA A 42 -8.81 -1.82 -3.50
CA ALA A 42 -9.44 -1.34 -4.73
C ALA A 42 -9.04 -2.20 -5.95
N ALA A 43 -7.77 -2.59 -6.05
CA ALA A 43 -7.30 -3.48 -7.11
C ALA A 43 -7.98 -4.86 -7.06
N LEU A 44 -8.13 -5.44 -5.86
CA LEU A 44 -8.88 -6.68 -5.68
C LEU A 44 -10.35 -6.53 -6.08
N LEU A 45 -11.00 -5.44 -5.68
CA LEU A 45 -12.41 -5.17 -5.98
C LEU A 45 -12.68 -5.01 -7.48
N GLU A 46 -11.74 -4.49 -8.26
CA GLU A 46 -11.90 -4.42 -9.72
C GLU A 46 -11.96 -5.79 -10.39
N LYS A 47 -11.19 -6.77 -9.89
CA LYS A 47 -11.20 -8.14 -10.43
C LYS A 47 -12.26 -9.02 -9.76
N MET A 48 -12.67 -8.68 -8.54
CA MET A 48 -13.60 -9.46 -7.71
C MET A 48 -14.69 -8.56 -7.11
N PRO A 49 -15.51 -7.87 -7.95
CA PRO A 49 -16.51 -6.91 -7.46
C PRO A 49 -17.72 -7.57 -6.78
N LYS A 50 -17.92 -8.86 -7.03
CA LYS A 50 -19.01 -9.68 -6.47
C LYS A 50 -18.41 -10.93 -5.82
N ARG A 51 -19.25 -11.71 -5.14
CA ARG A 51 -18.84 -13.01 -4.58
C ARG A 51 -18.31 -13.92 -5.70
N VAL A 52 -17.06 -14.33 -5.57
CA VAL A 52 -16.37 -15.21 -6.53
C VAL A 52 -16.35 -16.64 -5.98
N LYS A 53 -16.44 -17.63 -6.88
CA LYS A 53 -16.30 -19.05 -6.52
C LYS A 53 -14.91 -19.32 -5.91
N ALA A 54 -14.85 -20.14 -4.87
CA ALA A 54 -13.61 -20.47 -4.15
C ALA A 54 -12.43 -20.84 -5.08
N LYS A 55 -12.68 -21.71 -6.07
CA LYS A 55 -11.67 -22.17 -7.04
C LYS A 55 -11.04 -21.05 -7.88
N GLN A 56 -11.69 -19.90 -8.02
CA GLN A 56 -11.21 -18.78 -8.84
C GLN A 56 -10.62 -17.64 -8.02
N ARG A 57 -10.85 -17.60 -6.69
CA ARG A 57 -10.43 -16.45 -5.85
C ARG A 57 -8.92 -16.24 -5.89
N ARG A 58 -8.13 -17.31 -5.72
CA ARG A 58 -6.66 -17.22 -5.74
C ARG A 58 -6.14 -16.65 -7.06
N LEU A 59 -6.56 -17.23 -8.19
CA LEU A 59 -6.12 -16.77 -9.52
C LEU A 59 -6.50 -15.30 -9.79
N LEU A 60 -7.69 -14.87 -9.35
CA LEU A 60 -8.10 -13.47 -9.52
C LEU A 60 -7.34 -12.53 -8.58
N ALA A 61 -7.04 -12.96 -7.35
CA ALA A 61 -6.20 -12.21 -6.42
C ALA A 61 -4.78 -12.04 -6.97
N GLU A 62 -4.17 -13.12 -7.45
CA GLU A 62 -2.86 -13.08 -8.13
C GLU A 62 -2.88 -12.12 -9.32
N LYS A 63 -3.93 -12.14 -10.16
CA LYS A 63 -4.07 -11.21 -11.29
C LYS A 63 -4.33 -9.77 -10.87
N ALA A 64 -5.05 -9.54 -9.78
CA ALA A 64 -5.33 -8.20 -9.26
C ALA A 64 -4.08 -7.55 -8.66
N LEU A 65 -3.26 -8.38 -8.01
CA LEU A 65 -2.04 -8.01 -7.32
C LEU A 65 -0.79 -8.21 -8.19
N ALA A 66 -0.96 -8.65 -9.44
CA ALA A 66 0.14 -8.77 -10.40
C ALA A 66 0.62 -7.38 -10.80
N GLY A 67 1.91 -7.12 -10.60
CA GLY A 67 2.55 -5.85 -10.92
C GLY A 67 2.61 -4.92 -9.73
N SER A 68 3.80 -4.82 -9.14
CA SER A 68 4.17 -3.86 -8.10
C SER A 68 4.70 -2.54 -8.65
N GLY A 69 4.93 -2.45 -9.96
CA GLY A 69 5.54 -1.28 -10.58
C GLY A 69 4.63 -0.07 -10.69
N ALA A 70 5.25 1.10 -10.84
CA ALA A 70 4.60 2.39 -11.13
C ALA A 70 3.86 2.42 -12.49
N ALA A 71 3.86 1.32 -13.24
CA ALA A 71 3.06 1.18 -14.45
C ALA A 71 1.59 1.45 -14.13
N ASP A 72 0.92 2.21 -15.00
CA ASP A 72 -0.40 2.77 -14.71
C ASP A 72 -1.42 1.73 -14.24
N ALA A 73 -1.32 0.47 -14.70
CA ALA A 73 -2.29 -0.58 -14.39
C ALA A 73 -2.09 -1.33 -13.07
N GLY A 74 -0.99 -1.13 -12.35
CA GLY A 74 -0.65 -1.88 -11.15
C GLY A 74 -1.60 -1.64 -9.97
N ALA A 75 -1.53 -2.53 -8.98
CA ALA A 75 -2.26 -2.38 -7.71
C ALA A 75 -1.78 -1.16 -6.91
N CYS A 76 -0.52 -0.76 -7.12
CA CYS A 76 0.14 0.38 -6.48
C CYS A 76 0.34 1.60 -7.41
N ALA A 77 -0.32 1.61 -8.57
CA ALA A 77 -0.21 2.70 -9.53
C ALA A 77 -0.69 4.04 -8.93
N GLN A 78 -0.05 5.16 -9.29
CA GLN A 78 -0.37 6.47 -8.70
C GLN A 78 -1.85 6.86 -8.83
N ARG A 79 -2.51 6.44 -9.92
CA ARG A 79 -3.94 6.69 -10.17
C ARG A 79 -4.89 6.05 -9.14
N ARG A 80 -4.39 5.10 -8.34
CA ARG A 80 -5.14 4.42 -7.27
C ARG A 80 -5.32 5.31 -6.05
N PHE A 81 -4.41 6.27 -5.87
CA PHE A 81 -4.48 7.25 -4.80
C PHE A 81 -5.37 8.41 -5.20
N SER A 82 -5.83 9.19 -4.22
CA SER A 82 -6.60 10.40 -4.52
C SER A 82 -5.82 11.34 -5.43
N LYS A 83 -6.54 12.07 -6.29
CA LYS A 83 -5.93 13.04 -7.20
C LYS A 83 -5.12 14.09 -6.45
N GLN A 84 -5.51 14.41 -5.21
CA GLN A 84 -4.91 15.45 -4.39
C GLN A 84 -4.49 14.91 -3.02
N VAL A 85 -3.81 13.75 -2.98
CA VAL A 85 -3.10 13.37 -1.74
C VAL A 85 -1.98 14.36 -1.49
N VAL A 86 -1.81 14.78 -0.24
CA VAL A 86 -0.77 15.73 0.19
C VAL A 86 -0.09 15.25 1.47
N LEU A 87 1.12 15.73 1.71
CA LEU A 87 1.81 15.56 2.98
C LEU A 87 1.39 16.68 3.93
N TRP A 88 0.54 16.37 4.90
CA TRP A 88 0.10 17.32 5.91
C TRP A 88 1.08 17.37 7.08
N VAL A 89 1.60 18.57 7.37
CA VAL A 89 2.44 18.85 8.53
C VAL A 89 1.72 19.94 9.36
N PRO A 90 1.14 19.59 10.52
CA PRO A 90 0.39 20.54 11.32
C PRO A 90 1.27 21.68 11.85
N PRO A 91 0.82 22.95 11.79
CA PRO A 91 1.64 24.12 12.15
C PRO A 91 2.04 24.18 13.63
N SER A 92 1.28 23.52 14.51
CA SER A 92 1.44 23.62 15.96
C SER A 92 1.97 22.34 16.62
N GLY A 93 2.40 21.35 15.83
CA GLY A 93 2.83 20.05 16.35
C GLY A 93 1.75 19.27 17.11
N GLN A 94 0.49 19.73 17.06
CA GLN A 94 -0.65 19.12 17.77
C GLN A 94 -0.96 17.71 17.27
N SER A 95 -0.62 17.43 16.02
CA SER A 95 -0.73 16.11 15.41
C SER A 95 0.57 15.77 14.68
N PRO A 96 0.89 14.47 14.54
CA PRO A 96 2.04 14.08 13.75
C PRO A 96 1.81 14.29 12.24
N PRO A 97 2.88 14.40 11.44
CA PRO A 97 2.78 14.45 9.98
C PRO A 97 2.09 13.20 9.40
N SER A 98 1.25 13.40 8.38
CA SER A 98 0.49 12.30 7.75
C SER A 98 0.11 12.59 6.31
N TYR A 99 -0.15 11.53 5.53
CA TYR A 99 -0.72 11.66 4.19
C TYR A 99 -2.25 11.78 4.24
N GLN A 100 -2.80 12.84 3.65
CA GLN A 100 -4.24 13.11 3.69
C GLN A 100 -4.77 13.53 2.32
N ASP A 101 -6.09 13.40 2.12
CA ASP A 101 -6.74 14.03 0.98
C ASP A 101 -6.77 15.55 1.21
N PHE A 102 -6.35 16.31 0.21
CA PHE A 102 -6.36 17.77 0.26
C PHE A 102 -7.75 18.33 0.59
N ASN A 103 -8.83 17.70 0.10
CA ASN A 103 -10.17 18.16 0.39
C ASN A 103 -10.55 17.96 1.86
N ASP A 104 -10.04 16.92 2.50
CA ASP A 104 -10.25 16.70 3.93
C ASP A 104 -9.51 17.77 4.75
N VAL A 105 -8.25 18.07 4.39
CA VAL A 105 -7.44 19.10 5.08
C VAL A 105 -8.07 20.49 4.91
N ARG A 106 -8.64 20.79 3.75
CA ARG A 106 -9.31 22.07 3.46
C ARG A 106 -10.67 22.21 4.16
N GLY A 107 -11.23 21.13 4.72
CA GLY A 107 -12.60 21.12 5.26
C GLY A 107 -13.69 21.02 4.18
N GLY A 108 -13.38 20.46 3.01
CA GLY A 108 -14.29 20.23 1.90
C GLY A 108 -14.14 21.20 0.73
N ASN A 109 -15.07 21.13 -0.22
CA ASN A 109 -15.01 21.91 -1.48
C ASN A 109 -15.47 23.37 -1.35
N SER A 110 -16.06 23.75 -0.22
CA SER A 110 -16.68 25.05 0.01
C SER A 110 -15.71 26.12 0.53
N HIS A 111 -14.54 25.74 1.04
CA HIS A 111 -13.59 26.69 1.59
C HIS A 111 -12.68 27.30 0.51
N SER A 112 -12.48 28.61 0.62
CA SER A 112 -11.58 29.38 -0.23
C SER A 112 -10.15 28.87 -0.09
N LEU A 113 -9.44 28.76 -1.21
CA LEU A 113 -8.03 28.39 -1.22
C LEU A 113 -7.18 29.54 -0.66
N THR A 114 -6.23 29.21 0.22
CA THR A 114 -5.25 30.14 0.81
C THR A 114 -3.86 29.84 0.24
N SER A 115 -2.88 30.72 0.47
CA SER A 115 -1.48 30.47 0.08
C SER A 115 -0.93 29.16 0.65
N GLU A 116 -1.27 28.82 1.89
CA GLU A 116 -0.88 27.58 2.55
C GLU A 116 -1.43 26.34 1.83
N HIS A 117 -2.67 26.41 1.33
CA HIS A 117 -3.26 25.33 0.54
C HIS A 117 -2.49 25.08 -0.77
N PHE A 118 -1.99 26.12 -1.43
CA PHE A 118 -1.18 25.95 -2.64
C PHE A 118 0.19 25.34 -2.35
N GLN A 119 0.82 25.71 -1.23
CA GLN A 119 2.06 25.07 -0.78
C GLN A 119 1.84 23.58 -0.49
N LEU A 120 0.73 23.25 0.16
CA LEU A 120 0.36 21.87 0.45
C LEU A 120 0.12 21.06 -0.83
N LEU A 121 -0.58 21.61 -1.81
CA LEU A 121 -0.76 20.96 -3.13
C LEU A 121 0.56 20.71 -3.85
N GLY A 122 1.57 21.56 -3.64
CA GLY A 122 2.94 21.36 -4.16
C GLY A 122 3.60 20.06 -3.68
N THR A 123 3.13 19.47 -2.56
CA THR A 123 3.65 18.19 -2.04
C THR A 123 3.02 16.96 -2.69
N SER A 124 1.99 17.13 -3.53
CA SER A 124 1.13 16.02 -3.99
C SER A 124 1.86 14.97 -4.82
N GLU A 125 2.75 15.40 -5.72
CA GLU A 125 3.49 14.47 -6.58
C GLU A 125 4.47 13.62 -5.76
N ALA A 126 5.26 14.26 -4.89
CA ALA A 126 6.16 13.57 -3.98
C ALA A 126 5.41 12.63 -3.03
N ALA A 127 4.26 13.06 -2.51
CA ALA A 127 3.41 12.21 -1.67
C ALA A 127 2.96 10.94 -2.41
N LYS A 128 2.46 11.07 -3.64
CA LYS A 128 2.09 9.90 -4.46
C LYS A 128 3.28 9.00 -4.77
N GLY A 129 4.46 9.57 -5.03
CA GLY A 129 5.70 8.82 -5.20
C GLY A 129 5.98 7.91 -4.00
N ASN A 130 6.00 8.50 -2.79
CA ASN A 130 6.25 7.76 -1.55
C ASN A 130 5.17 6.70 -1.28
N LEU A 131 3.89 7.00 -1.54
CA LEU A 131 2.80 6.05 -1.40
C LEU A 131 2.91 4.88 -2.38
N THR A 132 3.24 5.15 -3.65
CA THR A 132 3.48 4.11 -4.66
C THR A 132 4.63 3.22 -4.23
N GLU A 133 5.75 3.79 -3.77
CA GLU A 133 6.93 3.06 -3.35
C GLU A 133 6.66 2.15 -2.14
N LEU A 134 5.99 2.68 -1.10
CA LEU A 134 5.64 1.87 0.06
C LEU A 134 4.64 0.78 -0.31
N CYS A 135 3.62 1.08 -1.12
CA CYS A 135 2.67 0.08 -1.59
C CYS A 135 3.37 -1.03 -2.37
N ALA A 136 4.28 -0.68 -3.27
CA ALA A 136 5.05 -1.64 -4.05
C ALA A 136 5.92 -2.53 -3.15
N THR A 137 6.51 -1.95 -2.11
CA THR A 137 7.29 -2.66 -1.09
C THR A 137 6.41 -3.63 -0.31
N LEU A 138 5.29 -3.17 0.25
CA LEU A 138 4.30 -4.02 0.94
C LEU A 138 3.81 -5.17 0.06
N LEU A 139 3.48 -4.87 -1.20
CA LEU A 139 3.00 -5.88 -2.13
C LEU A 139 4.08 -6.92 -2.45
N ARG A 140 5.33 -6.52 -2.65
CA ARG A 140 6.45 -7.45 -2.87
C ARG A 140 6.75 -8.29 -1.63
N THR A 141 6.72 -7.67 -0.45
CA THR A 141 7.04 -8.35 0.83
C THR A 141 5.94 -9.33 1.24
N PHE A 142 4.67 -9.00 1.03
CA PHE A 142 3.52 -9.78 1.51
C PHE A 142 2.67 -10.37 0.38
N GLN A 143 3.23 -10.58 -0.80
CA GLN A 143 2.45 -10.94 -1.99
C GLN A 143 1.63 -12.21 -1.76
N GLU A 144 2.27 -13.25 -1.22
CA GLU A 144 1.66 -14.54 -1.01
C GLU A 144 0.58 -14.46 0.08
N GLU A 145 0.85 -13.80 1.19
CA GLU A 145 -0.11 -13.64 2.28
C GLU A 145 -1.33 -12.81 1.87
N LEU A 146 -1.13 -11.77 1.05
CA LEU A 146 -2.22 -10.95 0.49
C LEU A 146 -3.11 -11.81 -0.40
N VAL A 147 -2.51 -12.62 -1.28
CA VAL A 147 -3.24 -13.55 -2.16
C VAL A 147 -3.99 -14.58 -1.33
N ASP A 148 -3.35 -15.16 -0.31
CA ASP A 148 -3.94 -16.18 0.55
C ASP A 148 -5.10 -15.64 1.38
N LYS A 149 -4.94 -14.46 1.99
CA LYS A 149 -6.02 -13.81 2.74
C LYS A 149 -7.22 -13.53 1.82
N ALA A 150 -6.99 -13.01 0.62
CA ALA A 150 -8.05 -12.79 -0.37
C ALA A 150 -8.69 -14.10 -0.87
N ALA A 151 -7.91 -15.18 -1.01
CA ALA A 151 -8.40 -16.47 -1.48
C ALA A 151 -9.30 -17.16 -0.45
N ARG A 152 -8.97 -17.04 0.84
CA ARG A 152 -9.72 -17.66 1.94
C ARG A 152 -10.94 -16.83 2.35
N HIS A 153 -10.87 -15.50 2.26
CA HIS A 153 -11.93 -14.61 2.72
C HIS A 153 -13.29 -14.89 2.06
N GLU A 154 -14.29 -15.20 2.88
CA GLU A 154 -15.65 -15.42 2.44
C GLU A 154 -16.45 -14.11 2.41
N GLY A 155 -17.26 -13.92 1.36
CA GLY A 155 -18.13 -12.75 1.24
C GLY A 155 -17.64 -11.73 0.22
N ARG A 156 -17.75 -10.44 0.55
CA ARG A 156 -17.35 -9.35 -0.33
C ARG A 156 -15.88 -9.02 -0.07
N MET A 157 -15.09 -8.96 -1.13
CA MET A 157 -13.64 -8.76 -1.05
C MET A 157 -13.19 -7.47 -0.33
N TYR A 158 -14.12 -6.52 -0.09
CA TYR A 158 -13.86 -5.34 0.73
C TYR A 158 -13.36 -5.70 2.15
N GLY A 159 -13.88 -6.79 2.75
CA GLY A 159 -13.49 -7.24 4.09
C GLY A 159 -12.22 -8.10 4.11
N ALA A 160 -11.68 -8.51 2.96
CA ALA A 160 -10.55 -9.44 2.93
C ALA A 160 -9.25 -8.79 3.41
N LEU A 161 -8.99 -7.56 2.97
CA LEU A 161 -7.77 -6.82 3.25
C LEU A 161 -8.12 -5.53 4.01
N THR A 162 -8.42 -5.65 5.30
CA THR A 162 -8.65 -4.49 6.18
C THR A 162 -7.36 -3.73 6.44
N GLU A 163 -7.45 -2.42 6.71
CA GLU A 163 -6.30 -1.61 7.11
C GLU A 163 -5.67 -2.15 8.40
N HIS A 164 -6.51 -2.63 9.33
CA HIS A 164 -6.07 -3.21 10.59
C HIS A 164 -5.20 -4.46 10.36
N TRP A 165 -5.69 -5.42 9.57
CA TRP A 165 -4.94 -6.63 9.26
C TRP A 165 -3.58 -6.33 8.61
N LEU A 166 -3.55 -5.47 7.59
CA LEU A 166 -2.30 -5.21 6.87
C LEU A 166 -1.34 -4.32 7.67
N CYS A 167 -1.80 -3.19 8.20
CA CYS A 167 -0.91 -2.16 8.73
C CYS A 167 -0.56 -2.34 10.22
N PHE A 168 -1.42 -2.98 11.00
CA PHE A 168 -1.21 -3.20 12.43
C PHE A 168 -0.72 -4.61 12.71
N ARG A 169 -1.38 -5.63 12.16
CA ARG A 169 -1.03 -7.04 12.43
C ARG A 169 0.15 -7.54 11.59
N LYS A 170 0.14 -7.30 10.27
CA LYS A 170 1.14 -7.86 9.35
C LYS A 170 2.39 -6.99 9.18
N ALA A 171 2.23 -5.76 8.73
CA ALA A 171 3.36 -4.86 8.46
C ALA A 171 3.88 -4.14 9.72
N GLN A 172 3.06 -4.07 10.78
CA GLN A 172 3.38 -3.40 12.05
C GLN A 172 3.88 -1.96 11.87
N LEU A 173 3.39 -1.25 10.85
CA LEU A 173 3.77 0.15 10.55
C LEU A 173 2.96 1.15 11.37
N CYS A 174 1.79 0.73 11.84
CA CYS A 174 0.92 1.51 12.72
C CYS A 174 1.01 1.00 14.16
N THR A 175 1.00 1.94 15.11
CA THR A 175 0.94 1.64 16.55
C THR A 175 -0.51 1.55 17.03
N ALA A 176 -0.77 0.84 18.13
CA ALA A 176 -2.11 0.72 18.71
C ALA A 176 -2.78 2.09 19.03
N LYS A 177 -1.99 3.15 19.24
CA LYS A 177 -2.51 4.52 19.48
C LYS A 177 -3.09 5.16 18.22
N GLU A 178 -2.66 4.71 17.05
CA GLU A 178 -3.10 5.20 15.73
C GLU A 178 -4.23 4.34 15.15
N ALA A 179 -4.59 3.25 15.85
CA ALA A 179 -5.70 2.41 15.45
C ALA A 179 -6.98 3.25 15.52
N PRO A 180 -7.79 3.29 14.44
CA PRO A 180 -9.17 3.68 14.60
C PRO A 180 -9.77 2.81 15.71
N PRO A 181 -10.60 3.34 16.62
CA PRO A 181 -11.30 2.52 17.61
C PRO A 181 -12.13 1.48 16.85
N GLY A 182 -11.60 0.26 16.77
CA GLY A 182 -12.18 -0.83 16.02
C GLY A 182 -13.42 -1.34 16.74
N LYS A 183 -14.53 -1.41 16.00
CA LYS A 183 -15.50 -2.48 16.22
C LYS A 183 -14.85 -3.73 15.63
N ASP A 184 -14.00 -4.36 16.42
CA ASP A 184 -13.32 -5.58 16.02
C ASP A 184 -14.34 -6.73 15.99
N ASP A 185 -15.09 -6.84 14.90
CA ASP A 185 -15.80 -8.08 14.53
C ASP A 185 -14.82 -9.11 13.91
N ASP A 186 -13.51 -8.85 13.96
CA ASP A 186 -12.40 -9.70 13.49
C ASP A 186 -11.79 -10.56 14.64
N GLU A 187 -12.55 -10.83 15.72
CA GLU A 187 -12.14 -11.74 16.81
C GLU A 187 -12.46 -13.24 16.55
N GLU A 188 -12.95 -13.62 15.36
CA GLU A 188 -13.33 -15.02 15.06
C GLU A 188 -12.43 -15.67 14.00
N GLU A 189 -11.10 -15.62 14.18
CA GLU A 189 -10.14 -16.39 13.37
C GLU A 189 -8.98 -16.94 14.24
N ASP A 190 -9.31 -17.50 15.41
CA ASP A 190 -8.41 -18.35 16.22
C ASP A 190 -9.19 -19.55 16.81
N LEU A 191 -9.77 -20.40 15.95
CA LEU A 191 -10.17 -21.80 16.26
C LEU A 191 -10.01 -22.71 15.05
#